data_AF-A0A9P9CPF0-F1
#
_entry.id   AF-A0A9P9CPF0-F1
#
_cell.length_a   1.000
_cell.length_b   1.000
_cell.length_c   1.000
_cell.angle_alpha   90.00
_cell.angle_beta   90.00
_cell.angle_gamma   90.00
#
_symmetry.space_group_name_H-M   'P 1'
#
loop_
_entity.id
_entity.type
_entity.pdbx_description
1 polymer ?
#
loop_
_entity_poly.entity_id
_entity_poly.type
_entity_poly.pdbx_seq_one_letter_code
_entity_poly.pdbx_strand_id
1 'polypeptide(L)'
;DDQGRRSSRDFRHRPQDIRITNYTLTGYPNDLRLVTEPTIVFANKTVTLTDAQRAGSKVDKFSIDEDSAEIRFRFSAGKIKYQIKDLPQGGMFQLETELSTAVEHVHTLGETLFYFKNPYTGKVNGGNELPAVSKAEDAVNYHHMLLVKDSPQVANSTFQGSKVSKWLVQPGGRLGGVLGEDATEMGAGATNCTSHCQAQNQIQDGATVPSDPTSDTPLPDPTTTSV
;
A
#
# COMPACT_ATOMS: atom_id res chain seq x y z
N ASP A 1 -17.40 22.42 11.29
CA ASP A 1 -17.70 20.98 11.39
C ASP A 1 -16.60 20.16 10.71
N ASP A 2 -15.55 19.83 11.48
CA ASP A 2 -14.26 19.29 11.00
C ASP A 2 -14.07 17.80 11.37
N GLN A 3 -15.18 17.10 11.66
CA GLN A 3 -15.17 15.72 12.15
C GLN A 3 -15.22 14.65 11.03
N GLY A 4 -15.35 15.05 9.75
CA GLY A 4 -15.61 14.14 8.63
C GLY A 4 -14.41 13.75 7.75
N ARG A 5 -13.21 14.29 8.02
CA ARG A 5 -12.04 14.20 7.11
C ARG A 5 -10.98 13.17 7.47
N ARG A 6 -11.15 12.39 8.54
CA ARG A 6 -10.05 11.57 9.06
C ARG A 6 -10.25 10.10 8.73
N SER A 7 -9.42 9.57 7.83
CA SER A 7 -9.15 8.13 7.80
C SER A 7 -8.71 7.68 9.20
N SER A 8 -9.35 6.63 9.72
CA SER A 8 -8.94 6.05 10.99
C SER A 8 -7.65 5.25 10.77
N ARG A 9 -6.63 5.53 11.58
CA ARG A 9 -5.30 4.93 11.46
C ARG A 9 -4.81 4.62 12.87
N ASP A 10 -4.51 3.35 13.14
CA ASP A 10 -3.87 2.93 14.39
C ASP A 10 -2.43 2.49 14.09
N PHE A 11 -1.47 3.24 14.62
CA PHE A 11 -0.04 2.91 14.57
C PHE A 11 0.34 2.20 15.85
N ARG A 12 0.82 0.96 15.73
CA ARG A 12 1.27 0.17 16.89
C ARG A 12 2.74 -0.19 16.77
N HIS A 13 3.50 0.18 17.79
CA HIS A 13 4.86 -0.28 18.02
C HIS A 13 4.84 -1.38 19.09
N ARG A 14 5.33 -2.58 18.77
CA ARG A 14 5.56 -3.64 19.76
C ARG A 14 7.04 -4.03 19.77
N PRO A 15 7.53 -4.71 20.82
CA PRO A 15 8.94 -5.11 20.90
C PRO A 15 9.41 -6.03 19.76
N GLN A 16 8.51 -6.62 18.97
CA GLN A 16 8.85 -7.59 17.93
C GLN A 16 8.62 -7.06 16.51
N ASP A 17 7.69 -6.12 16.33
CA ASP A 17 7.31 -5.64 15.02
C ASP A 17 6.82 -4.19 15.04
N ILE A 18 6.90 -3.57 13.87
CA ILE A 18 6.34 -2.25 13.64
C ILE A 18 5.24 -2.43 12.62
N ARG A 19 4.03 -2.03 13.01
CA ARG A 19 2.87 -2.27 12.17
C ARG A 19 1.94 -1.07 12.11
N ILE A 20 1.32 -0.95 10.95
CA ILE A 20 0.12 -0.14 10.77
C ILE A 20 -1.05 -1.10 10.69
N THR A 21 -2.14 -0.73 11.35
CA THR A 21 -3.37 -1.52 11.36
C THR A 21 -4.54 -0.69 10.88
N ASN A 22 -5.48 -1.36 10.21
CA ASN A 22 -6.74 -0.78 9.74
C ASN A 22 -6.55 0.48 8.90
N TYR A 23 -5.64 0.43 7.91
CA TYR A 23 -5.53 1.54 6.97
C TYR A 23 -6.83 1.60 6.14
N THR A 24 -7.60 2.66 6.38
CA THR A 24 -8.99 2.77 5.95
C THR A 24 -9.18 3.97 5.04
N LEU A 25 -9.78 3.77 3.87
CA LEU A 25 -10.33 4.85 3.05
C LEU A 25 -11.70 5.22 3.61
N THR A 26 -11.95 6.52 3.82
CA THR A 26 -13.18 6.98 4.49
C THR A 26 -14.43 6.87 3.63
N GLY A 27 -14.27 6.96 2.30
CA GLY A 27 -15.39 7.07 1.35
C GLY A 27 -16.09 8.43 1.35
N TYR A 28 -15.53 9.44 2.01
CA TYR A 28 -16.11 10.78 2.08
C TYR A 28 -16.40 11.35 0.68
N PRO A 29 -17.62 11.82 0.39
CA PRO A 29 -18.00 12.33 -0.93
C PRO A 29 -17.08 13.46 -1.43
N ASN A 30 -16.31 13.16 -2.48
CA ASN A 30 -15.53 14.12 -3.26
C ASN A 30 -15.22 13.52 -4.64
N ASP A 31 -14.81 14.34 -5.61
CA ASP A 31 -14.56 13.88 -6.99
C ASP A 31 -13.40 12.89 -7.12
N LEU A 32 -12.53 12.80 -6.11
CA LEU A 32 -11.36 11.92 -6.04
C LEU A 32 -11.52 10.78 -5.04
N ARG A 33 -12.72 10.53 -4.49
CA ARG A 33 -12.91 9.37 -3.60
C ARG A 33 -12.70 8.08 -4.38
N LEU A 34 -12.25 7.01 -3.72
CA LEU A 34 -12.06 5.69 -4.36
C LEU A 34 -13.07 4.63 -3.91
N VAL A 35 -13.80 4.93 -2.84
CA VAL A 35 -14.82 4.06 -2.26
C VAL A 35 -15.99 4.93 -1.84
N THR A 36 -17.17 4.33 -1.73
CA THR A 36 -18.41 5.02 -1.35
C THR A 36 -18.75 4.86 0.13
N GLU A 37 -18.05 3.95 0.81
CA GLU A 37 -18.18 3.65 2.23
C GLU A 37 -16.81 3.39 2.88
N PRO A 38 -16.69 3.52 4.22
CA PRO A 38 -15.44 3.22 4.93
C PRO A 38 -14.92 1.82 4.60
N THR A 39 -13.75 1.74 3.98
CA THR A 39 -13.17 0.49 3.48
C THR A 39 -11.77 0.30 4.03
N ILE A 40 -11.54 -0.78 4.77
CA ILE A 40 -10.20 -1.17 5.22
C ILE A 40 -9.45 -1.76 4.03
N VAL A 41 -8.43 -1.05 3.55
CA VAL A 41 -7.60 -1.52 2.43
C VAL A 41 -6.56 -2.51 2.94
N PHE A 42 -5.87 -2.16 4.02
CA PHE A 42 -4.92 -3.06 4.67
C PHE A 42 -5.31 -3.25 6.14
N ALA A 43 -5.66 -4.49 6.50
CA ALA A 43 -5.83 -4.89 7.88
C ALA A 43 -4.53 -4.72 8.66
N ASN A 44 -3.40 -5.10 8.05
CA ASN A 44 -2.08 -4.78 8.57
C ASN A 44 -1.03 -4.57 7.47
N LYS A 45 -0.05 -3.73 7.79
CA LYS A 45 1.27 -3.72 7.13
C LYS A 45 2.32 -3.77 8.22
N THR A 46 3.13 -4.83 8.20
CA THR A 46 4.08 -5.14 9.25
C THR A 46 5.49 -5.23 8.70
N VAL A 47 6.44 -4.67 9.44
CA VAL A 47 7.87 -4.87 9.22
C VAL A 47 8.41 -5.79 10.31
N THR A 48 8.91 -6.95 9.89
CA THR A 48 9.49 -7.95 10.78
C THR A 48 10.98 -7.67 10.94
N LEU A 49 11.36 -7.27 12.15
CA LEU A 49 12.76 -6.97 12.47
C LEU A 49 13.42 -8.11 13.25
N THR A 50 14.73 -8.17 13.26
CA THR A 50 15.52 -8.96 14.21
C THR A 50 15.75 -8.17 15.50
N ASP A 51 16.16 -8.83 16.59
CA ASP A 51 16.51 -8.14 17.84
C ASP A 51 17.58 -7.07 17.64
N ALA A 52 18.60 -7.39 16.84
CA ALA A 52 19.69 -6.45 16.52
C ALA A 52 19.18 -5.22 15.75
N GLN A 53 18.29 -5.41 14.77
CA GLN A 53 17.72 -4.30 14.00
C GLN A 53 16.82 -3.38 14.85
N ARG A 54 16.17 -3.91 15.89
CA ARG A 54 15.31 -3.13 16.80
C ARG A 54 16.07 -2.39 17.88
N ALA A 55 17.32 -2.73 18.13
CA ALA A 55 18.09 -2.13 19.22
C ALA A 55 18.07 -0.59 19.12
N GLY A 56 17.78 0.07 20.23
CA GLY A 56 17.72 1.53 20.29
C GLY A 56 16.53 2.17 19.58
N SER A 57 15.44 1.42 19.34
CA SER A 57 14.24 1.94 18.67
C SER A 57 13.68 3.19 19.36
N LYS A 58 13.47 4.26 18.61
CA LYS A 58 12.74 5.45 19.05
C LYS A 58 11.97 6.08 17.91
N VAL A 59 10.84 6.71 18.20
CA VAL A 59 10.19 7.62 17.25
C VAL A 59 11.00 8.91 17.23
N ASP A 60 11.53 9.30 16.07
CA ASP A 60 12.30 10.55 15.91
C ASP A 60 11.62 11.59 15.02
N LYS A 61 10.54 11.22 14.32
CA LYS A 61 9.61 12.15 13.68
C LYS A 61 8.19 11.62 13.74
N PHE A 62 7.25 12.53 14.01
CA PHE A 62 5.82 12.33 13.87
C PHE A 62 5.22 13.63 13.31
N SER A 63 4.54 13.56 12.18
CA SER A 63 3.88 14.69 11.51
C SER A 63 2.50 14.26 11.05
N ILE A 64 1.52 15.14 11.25
CA ILE A 64 0.18 15.02 10.68
C ILE A 64 -0.11 16.36 10.02
N ASP A 65 -0.41 16.30 8.74
CA ASP A 65 -0.82 17.42 7.90
C ASP A 65 -2.27 17.19 7.44
N GLU A 66 -2.85 18.11 6.66
CA GLU A 66 -4.27 18.03 6.25
C GLU A 66 -4.59 16.75 5.46
N ASP A 67 -3.67 16.32 4.58
CA ASP A 67 -3.86 15.22 3.63
C ASP A 67 -2.89 14.04 3.85
N SER A 68 -1.95 14.16 4.79
CA SER A 68 -0.88 13.19 4.98
C SER A 68 -0.43 13.02 6.42
N ALA A 69 0.18 11.88 6.69
CA ALA A 69 0.82 11.60 7.97
C ALA A 69 2.16 10.91 7.75
N GLU A 70 3.17 11.31 8.51
CA GLU A 70 4.50 10.69 8.53
C GLU A 70 4.84 10.25 9.95
N ILE A 71 5.32 9.03 10.10
CA ILE A 71 6.02 8.59 11.32
C ILE A 71 7.35 7.95 10.93
N ARG A 72 8.39 8.29 11.69
CA ARG A 72 9.72 7.73 11.50
C ARG A 72 10.25 7.12 12.77
N PHE A 73 10.68 5.88 12.64
CA PHE A 73 11.37 5.13 13.67
C PHE A 73 12.87 5.12 13.34
N ARG A 74 13.70 5.43 14.33
CA ARG A 74 15.15 5.28 14.27
C ARG A 74 15.56 4.14 15.19
N PHE A 75 16.53 3.36 14.73
CA PHE A 75 17.21 2.29 15.43
C PHE A 75 18.73 2.55 15.38
N SER A 76 19.49 1.81 16.17
CA SER A 76 20.96 1.80 16.03
C SER A 76 21.38 1.30 14.64
N ALA A 77 20.58 0.41 14.03
CA ALA A 77 20.84 -0.18 12.73
C ALA A 77 20.36 0.66 11.53
N GLY A 78 19.67 1.78 11.76
CA GLY A 78 19.12 2.61 10.68
C GLY A 78 17.78 3.26 11.01
N LYS A 79 16.91 3.42 10.01
CA LYS A 79 15.58 4.03 10.20
C LYS A 79 14.53 3.43 9.27
N ILE A 80 13.28 3.53 9.71
CA ILE A 80 12.09 3.17 8.96
C ILE A 80 11.16 4.38 8.94
N LYS A 81 10.71 4.77 7.74
CA LYS A 81 9.74 5.87 7.57
C LYS A 81 8.45 5.31 6.99
N TYR A 82 7.33 5.64 7.62
CA TYR A 82 6.00 5.47 7.08
C TYR A 82 5.45 6.82 6.65
N GLN A 83 4.95 6.88 5.43
CA GLN A 83 4.20 8.02 4.92
C GLN A 83 2.88 7.53 4.35
N ILE A 84 1.79 8.20 4.72
CA ILE A 84 0.43 7.86 4.32
C ILE A 84 -0.23 9.11 3.75
N LYS A 85 -0.91 8.98 2.61
CA LYS A 85 -1.74 10.03 2.02
C LYS A 85 -3.20 9.58 1.95
N ASP A 86 -4.12 10.53 2.11
CA ASP A 86 -5.57 10.30 2.02
C ASP A 86 -6.10 10.45 0.58
N LEU A 87 -5.39 11.22 -0.26
CA LEU A 87 -5.76 11.43 -1.67
C LEU A 87 -5.08 10.39 -2.58
N PRO A 88 -5.81 9.87 -3.59
CA PRO A 88 -5.38 8.70 -4.37
C PRO A 88 -4.34 8.98 -5.45
N GLN A 89 -3.88 10.22 -5.58
CA GLN A 89 -2.94 10.62 -6.62
C GLN A 89 -1.50 10.29 -6.19
N GLY A 90 -0.98 9.15 -6.63
CA GLY A 90 0.46 8.88 -6.66
C GLY A 90 1.10 8.45 -5.35
N GLY A 91 0.80 7.22 -4.91
CA GLY A 91 1.53 6.56 -3.82
C GLY A 91 0.91 6.81 -2.46
N MET A 92 -0.14 6.03 -2.18
CA MET A 92 -0.93 6.03 -0.96
C MET A 92 -0.10 5.75 0.30
N PHE A 93 0.99 5.00 0.13
CA PHE A 93 1.78 4.50 1.22
C PHE A 93 3.22 4.35 0.76
N GLN A 94 4.16 4.94 1.50
CA GLN A 94 5.58 4.77 1.22
C GLN A 94 6.30 4.36 2.49
N LEU A 95 6.87 3.16 2.43
CA LEU A 95 7.73 2.61 3.46
C LEU A 95 9.16 2.60 2.96
N GLU A 96 10.01 3.39 3.61
CA GLU A 96 11.44 3.45 3.31
C GLU A 96 12.21 2.78 4.44
N THR A 97 13.01 1.76 4.08
CA THR A 97 13.84 1.03 5.01
C THR A 97 15.30 1.32 4.71
N GLU A 98 15.93 2.11 5.58
CA GLU A 98 17.37 2.36 5.56
C GLU A 98 18.04 1.54 6.66
N LEU A 99 17.84 0.22 6.63
CA LEU A 99 18.54 -0.73 7.49
C LEU A 99 19.70 -1.37 6.72
N SER A 100 20.76 -1.74 7.41
CA SER A 100 21.98 -2.32 6.81
C SER A 100 21.80 -3.74 6.25
N THR A 101 20.69 -4.39 6.56
CA THR A 101 20.33 -5.73 6.07
C THR A 101 18.89 -5.76 5.56
N ALA A 102 18.59 -6.75 4.73
CA ALA A 102 17.25 -6.93 4.19
C ALA A 102 16.22 -7.19 5.30
N VAL A 103 14.98 -6.80 5.03
CA VAL A 103 13.88 -6.86 5.99
C VAL A 103 12.64 -7.45 5.34
N GLU A 104 11.91 -8.28 6.08
CA GLU A 104 10.64 -8.82 5.60
C GLU A 104 9.50 -7.84 5.92
N HIS A 105 8.69 -7.59 4.91
CA HIS A 105 7.48 -6.81 4.97
C HIS A 105 6.30 -7.73 4.67
N VAL A 106 5.29 -7.69 5.53
CA VAL A 106 4.06 -8.48 5.39
C VAL A 106 2.89 -7.52 5.27
N HIS A 107 2.14 -7.61 4.18
CA HIS A 107 0.89 -6.87 4.02
C HIS A 107 -0.28 -7.84 4.03
N THR A 108 -1.30 -7.51 4.83
CA THR A 108 -2.58 -8.22 4.85
C THR A 108 -3.67 -7.26 4.42
N LEU A 109 -4.38 -7.62 3.35
CA LEU A 109 -5.54 -6.85 2.87
C LEU A 109 -6.69 -6.89 3.87
N GLY A 110 -7.60 -5.92 3.76
CA GLY A 110 -8.86 -5.95 4.50
C GLY A 110 -9.75 -7.13 4.11
N GLU A 111 -10.74 -7.43 4.95
CA GLU A 111 -11.62 -8.59 4.76
C GLU A 111 -12.39 -8.56 3.44
N THR A 112 -12.74 -7.37 2.95
CA THR A 112 -13.48 -7.17 1.70
C THR A 112 -12.60 -7.20 0.45
N LEU A 113 -11.27 -7.28 0.60
CA LEU A 113 -10.33 -7.22 -0.53
C LEU A 113 -9.48 -8.47 -0.65
N PHE A 114 -9.10 -8.87 -1.85
CA PHE A 114 -8.15 -9.97 -2.05
C PHE A 114 -7.22 -9.68 -3.22
N TYR A 115 -6.07 -10.34 -3.22
CA TYR A 115 -5.14 -10.31 -4.32
C TYR A 115 -5.55 -11.26 -5.43
N PHE A 116 -5.44 -10.81 -6.67
CA PHE A 116 -5.70 -11.57 -7.88
C PHE A 116 -4.65 -11.21 -8.94
N LYS A 117 -4.51 -12.09 -9.94
CA LYS A 117 -3.68 -11.80 -11.10
C LYS A 117 -4.52 -11.05 -12.12
N ASN A 118 -4.15 -9.81 -12.40
CA ASN A 118 -4.84 -9.02 -13.41
C ASN A 118 -4.58 -9.63 -14.81
N PRO A 119 -5.63 -10.02 -15.55
CA PRO A 119 -5.48 -10.71 -16.83
C PRO A 119 -4.90 -9.83 -17.93
N TYR A 120 -5.03 -8.51 -17.82
CA TYR A 120 -4.55 -7.56 -18.83
C TYR A 120 -3.08 -7.17 -18.63
N THR A 121 -2.62 -7.07 -17.39
CA THR A 121 -1.23 -6.67 -17.08
C THR A 121 -0.33 -7.84 -16.70
N GLY A 122 -0.91 -8.97 -16.31
CA GLY A 122 -0.20 -10.09 -15.70
C GLY A 122 0.37 -9.80 -14.31
N LYS A 123 0.19 -8.58 -13.78
CA LYS A 123 0.63 -8.16 -12.45
C LYS A 123 -0.39 -8.60 -11.40
N VAL A 124 0.02 -8.62 -10.13
CA VAL A 124 -0.87 -8.87 -9.00
C VAL A 124 -1.49 -7.57 -8.54
N ASN A 125 -2.82 -7.52 -8.52
CA ASN A 125 -3.61 -6.43 -7.97
C ASN A 125 -4.38 -6.94 -6.75
N GLY A 126 -4.77 -6.04 -5.86
CA GLY A 126 -5.81 -6.28 -4.86
C GLY A 126 -7.08 -5.55 -5.24
N GLY A 127 -8.25 -6.09 -4.93
CA GLY A 127 -9.51 -5.40 -5.22
C GLY A 127 -10.73 -5.99 -4.53
N ASN A 128 -11.89 -5.40 -4.79
CA ASN A 128 -13.17 -5.68 -4.14
C ASN A 128 -14.22 -6.38 -5.04
N GLU A 129 -13.84 -6.92 -6.21
CA GLU A 129 -14.72 -7.56 -7.22
C GLU A 129 -15.83 -6.71 -7.82
N LEU A 130 -16.01 -5.47 -7.35
CA LEU A 130 -17.08 -4.62 -7.85
C LEU A 130 -16.70 -4.11 -9.23
N PRO A 131 -17.61 -4.21 -10.22
CA PRO A 131 -17.37 -3.63 -11.53
C PRO A 131 -17.25 -2.11 -11.42
N ALA A 132 -16.47 -1.51 -12.30
CA ALA A 132 -16.47 -0.07 -12.47
C ALA A 132 -17.88 0.42 -12.85
N VAL A 133 -18.28 1.55 -12.28
CA VAL A 133 -19.53 2.24 -12.60
C VAL A 133 -19.15 3.59 -13.17
N SER A 134 -19.75 3.97 -14.30
CA SER A 134 -19.49 5.29 -14.89
C SER A 134 -20.30 6.38 -14.17
N LYS A 135 -19.82 7.62 -14.24
CA LYS A 135 -20.56 8.80 -13.75
C LYS A 135 -21.90 9.00 -14.49
N ALA A 136 -22.04 8.46 -15.70
CA ALA A 136 -23.30 8.47 -16.44
C ALA A 136 -24.32 7.48 -15.87
N GLU A 137 -23.87 6.35 -15.32
CA GLU A 137 -24.70 5.34 -14.68
C GLU A 137 -25.07 5.73 -13.25
N ASP A 138 -24.12 6.23 -12.46
CA ASP A 138 -24.37 6.78 -11.12
C ASP A 138 -23.54 8.06 -10.89
N ALA A 139 -24.19 9.22 -11.02
CA ALA A 139 -23.54 10.52 -10.89
C ALA A 139 -22.96 10.78 -9.49
N VAL A 140 -23.40 10.04 -8.47
CA VAL A 140 -22.96 10.20 -7.09
C VAL A 140 -21.97 9.08 -6.74
N ASN A 141 -22.29 7.82 -6.97
CA ASN A 141 -21.56 6.65 -6.47
C ASN A 141 -20.70 5.90 -7.50
N TYR A 142 -20.28 6.53 -8.60
CA TYR A 142 -19.43 5.89 -9.61
C TYR A 142 -18.07 5.29 -9.13
N HIS A 143 -17.67 5.51 -7.88
CA HIS A 143 -16.43 4.99 -7.28
C HIS A 143 -16.64 3.66 -6.56
N HIS A 144 -17.05 2.62 -7.29
CA HIS A 144 -17.34 1.29 -6.74
C HIS A 144 -16.15 0.34 -6.79
N MET A 145 -15.37 0.39 -7.86
CA MET A 145 -14.23 -0.51 -8.05
C MET A 145 -13.01 0.04 -7.32
N LEU A 146 -12.51 -0.72 -6.35
CA LEU A 146 -11.26 -0.42 -5.67
C LEU A 146 -10.17 -1.35 -6.21
N LEU A 147 -9.11 -0.75 -6.76
CA LEU A 147 -7.90 -1.46 -7.14
C LEU A 147 -6.71 -0.98 -6.31
N VAL A 148 -5.87 -1.94 -5.92
CA VAL A 148 -4.68 -1.76 -5.09
C VAL A 148 -3.52 -2.49 -5.78
N LYS A 149 -2.30 -1.96 -5.67
CA LYS A 149 -1.09 -2.68 -6.09
C LYS A 149 0.04 -2.36 -5.12
N ASP A 150 0.71 -3.38 -4.61
CA ASP A 150 2.00 -3.21 -3.92
C ASP A 150 3.05 -2.73 -4.93
N SER A 151 3.79 -1.67 -4.58
CA SER A 151 4.78 -1.03 -5.46
C SER A 151 6.19 -1.20 -4.89
N PRO A 152 6.87 -2.32 -5.18
CA PRO A 152 8.21 -2.60 -4.70
C PRO A 152 9.27 -1.78 -5.46
N GLN A 153 10.30 -1.37 -4.73
CA GLN A 153 11.55 -0.82 -5.26
C GLN A 153 12.72 -1.46 -4.53
N VAL A 154 13.62 -2.13 -5.25
CA VAL A 154 14.72 -2.92 -4.64
C VAL A 154 14.16 -3.89 -3.59
N ALA A 155 13.06 -4.55 -3.93
CA ALA A 155 12.35 -5.48 -3.07
C ALA A 155 11.82 -6.64 -3.91
N ASN A 156 11.95 -7.86 -3.38
CA ASN A 156 11.52 -9.08 -4.06
C ASN A 156 10.30 -9.65 -3.35
N SER A 157 9.28 -10.06 -4.09
CA SER A 157 8.18 -10.82 -3.50
C SER A 157 8.70 -12.19 -3.06
N THR A 158 8.40 -12.59 -1.84
CA THR A 158 8.69 -13.93 -1.30
C THR A 158 7.43 -14.79 -1.21
N PHE A 159 6.24 -14.15 -1.20
CA PHE A 159 4.96 -14.83 -1.13
C PHE A 159 3.82 -13.89 -1.57
N GLN A 160 2.83 -14.42 -2.29
CA GLN A 160 1.55 -13.76 -2.55
C GLN A 160 0.43 -14.81 -2.55
N GLY A 161 -0.49 -14.67 -1.61
CA GLY A 161 -1.73 -15.44 -1.52
C GLY A 161 -2.94 -14.53 -1.64
N SER A 162 -4.12 -15.05 -1.34
CA SER A 162 -5.40 -14.34 -1.52
C SER A 162 -5.51 -13.09 -0.65
N LYS A 163 -4.95 -13.10 0.56
CA LYS A 163 -5.03 -11.96 1.50
C LYS A 163 -3.69 -11.37 1.88
N VAL A 164 -2.61 -12.15 1.73
CA VAL A 164 -1.30 -11.81 2.28
C VAL A 164 -0.27 -11.73 1.16
N SER A 165 0.51 -10.66 1.17
CA SER A 165 1.75 -10.53 0.38
C SER A 165 2.94 -10.36 1.32
N LYS A 166 4.06 -11.00 0.98
CA LYS A 166 5.34 -10.84 1.68
C LYS A 166 6.42 -10.42 0.71
N TRP A 167 7.28 -9.53 1.19
CA TRP A 167 8.32 -8.88 0.42
C TRP A 167 9.59 -8.80 1.23
N LEU A 168 10.72 -9.17 0.61
CA LEU A 168 12.05 -8.94 1.17
C LEU A 168 12.61 -7.65 0.58
N VAL A 169 12.61 -6.58 1.37
CA VAL A 169 13.10 -5.25 0.98
C VAL A 169 14.59 -5.16 1.31
N GLN A 170 15.42 -4.86 0.32
CA GLN A 170 16.86 -4.74 0.48
C GLN A 170 17.25 -3.38 1.10
N PRO A 171 18.49 -3.21 1.61
CA PRO A 171 18.99 -1.92 2.06
C PRO A 171 18.81 -0.83 0.99
N GLY A 172 18.19 0.30 1.38
CA GLY A 172 17.87 1.41 0.46
C GLY A 172 16.62 1.19 -0.40
N GLY A 173 15.98 0.03 -0.28
CA GLY A 173 14.72 -0.28 -0.94
C GLY A 173 13.50 0.34 -0.27
N ARG A 174 12.38 0.24 -0.98
CA ARG A 174 11.08 0.78 -0.58
C ARG A 174 9.99 -0.19 -0.94
N LEU A 175 8.92 -0.17 -0.16
CA LEU A 175 7.71 -0.89 -0.48
C LEU A 175 6.52 0.04 -0.31
N GLY A 176 6.03 0.53 -1.45
CA GLY A 176 4.89 1.41 -1.49
C GLY A 176 3.58 0.68 -1.79
N GLY A 177 2.52 1.47 -1.98
CA GLY A 177 1.27 1.02 -2.57
C GLY A 177 0.65 2.11 -3.42
N VAL A 178 0.00 1.71 -4.51
CA VAL A 178 -0.79 2.60 -5.38
C VAL A 178 -2.22 2.10 -5.43
N LEU A 179 -3.16 3.02 -5.69
CA LEU A 179 -4.59 2.75 -5.79
C LEU A 179 -5.13 3.19 -7.15
N GLY A 180 -6.34 2.75 -7.47
CA GLY A 180 -7.11 3.24 -8.62
C GLY A 180 -6.39 2.97 -9.94
N GLU A 181 -6.40 3.95 -10.83
CA GLU A 181 -5.75 3.90 -12.15
C GLU A 181 -4.26 3.53 -12.07
N ASP A 182 -3.52 4.12 -11.12
CA ASP A 182 -2.09 3.83 -10.92
C ASP A 182 -1.86 2.35 -10.55
N ALA A 183 -2.87 1.67 -10.01
CA ALA A 183 -2.80 0.24 -9.71
C ALA A 183 -2.80 -0.62 -10.99
N THR A 184 -3.45 -0.20 -12.06
CA THR A 184 -3.47 -0.92 -13.36
C THR A 184 -2.37 -0.45 -14.31
N GLU A 185 -1.70 0.67 -14.03
CA GLU A 185 -0.68 1.21 -14.92
C GLU A 185 0.51 0.25 -15.14
N MET A 186 0.96 0.19 -16.40
CA MET A 186 2.12 -0.60 -16.84
C MET A 186 3.46 -0.04 -16.37
N GLY A 187 3.49 1.13 -15.71
CA GLY A 187 4.70 1.81 -15.22
C GLY A 187 5.75 0.86 -14.63
N ALA A 188 7.00 1.07 -15.04
CA ALA A 188 8.16 0.40 -14.46
C ALA A 188 8.22 0.72 -12.96
N GLY A 189 8.54 -0.27 -12.12
CA GLY A 189 8.77 -0.03 -10.69
C GLY A 189 9.77 1.10 -10.47
N ALA A 190 9.65 1.82 -9.35
CA ALA A 190 10.44 3.02 -9.10
C ALA A 190 11.96 2.77 -9.26
N THR A 191 12.64 3.62 -10.03
CA THR A 191 14.07 3.51 -10.37
C THR A 191 14.95 3.55 -9.14
N ASN A 192 15.95 2.65 -9.02
CA ASN A 192 16.92 2.61 -7.91
C ASN A 192 17.45 3.99 -7.56
N CYS A 193 17.23 4.42 -6.31
CA CYS A 193 17.75 5.70 -5.82
C CYS A 193 18.37 5.49 -4.44
N THR A 194 19.69 5.72 -4.36
CA THR A 194 20.53 5.42 -3.18
C THR A 194 20.86 6.66 -2.33
N SER A 195 20.45 7.88 -2.74
CA SER A 195 20.50 9.11 -1.92
C SER A 195 19.75 10.27 -2.60
N HIS A 196 19.13 11.17 -1.81
CA HIS A 196 18.42 12.39 -2.29
C HIS A 196 17.27 12.15 -3.29
N CYS A 197 16.47 11.13 -3.05
CA CYS A 197 15.30 10.81 -3.87
C CYS A 197 14.18 11.81 -3.62
N GLN A 198 14.13 12.87 -4.42
CA GLN A 198 12.87 13.57 -4.71
C GLN A 198 12.11 12.69 -5.70
N ALA A 199 10.80 12.49 -5.48
CA ALA A 199 9.93 11.81 -6.44
C ALA A 199 9.77 12.71 -7.69
N GLN A 200 10.75 12.65 -8.59
CA GLN A 200 10.71 13.36 -9.88
C GLN A 200 10.25 12.45 -11.03
N ASN A 201 9.84 11.21 -10.74
CA ASN A 201 9.07 10.41 -11.70
C ASN A 201 7.61 10.85 -11.65
N GLN A 202 7.34 12.11 -12.00
CA GLN A 202 6.06 12.41 -12.63
C GLN A 202 6.14 11.73 -14.00
N ILE A 203 5.32 10.70 -14.22
CA ILE A 203 5.09 10.20 -15.57
C ILE A 203 4.34 11.32 -16.28
N GLN A 204 5.08 12.10 -17.08
CA GLN A 204 4.49 13.08 -17.97
C GLN A 204 3.87 12.31 -19.13
N ASP A 205 2.54 12.33 -19.17
CA ASP A 205 1.67 12.03 -20.31
C ASP A 205 1.85 10.65 -20.99
N GLY A 206 0.83 9.80 -20.83
CA GLY A 206 0.42 8.90 -21.92
C GLY A 206 0.68 7.40 -21.76
N ALA A 207 0.89 6.87 -20.54
CA ALA A 207 0.81 5.43 -20.36
C ALA A 207 -0.63 4.96 -20.61
N THR A 208 -0.81 4.00 -21.52
CA THR A 208 -2.14 3.42 -21.79
C THR A 208 -2.61 2.68 -20.55
N VAL A 209 -3.69 3.15 -19.93
CA VAL A 209 -4.41 2.44 -18.88
C VAL A 209 -5.16 1.26 -19.53
N PRO A 210 -4.83 0.01 -19.19
CA PRO A 210 -5.58 -1.14 -19.66
C PRO A 210 -7.02 -1.12 -19.15
N SER A 211 -7.94 -1.81 -19.84
CA SER A 211 -9.32 -1.98 -19.37
C SER A 211 -9.36 -2.58 -17.96
N ASP A 212 -10.43 -2.26 -17.24
CA ASP A 212 -10.66 -2.77 -15.88
C ASP A 212 -10.79 -4.29 -15.88
N PRO A 213 -10.16 -4.98 -14.91
CA PRO A 213 -10.27 -6.42 -14.78
C PRO A 213 -11.73 -6.81 -14.52
N THR A 214 -12.26 -7.74 -15.34
CA THR A 214 -13.66 -8.19 -15.29
C THR A 214 -13.81 -9.56 -14.63
N SER A 215 -12.71 -10.19 -14.21
CA SER A 215 -12.68 -11.50 -13.57
C SER A 215 -11.50 -11.58 -12.62
N ASP A 216 -11.79 -11.37 -11.34
CA ASP A 216 -10.80 -11.28 -10.28
C ASP A 216 -10.83 -12.59 -9.49
N THR A 217 -10.28 -13.66 -10.06
CA THR A 217 -10.15 -14.90 -9.28
C THR A 217 -9.08 -14.70 -8.21
N PRO A 218 -9.39 -14.92 -6.91
CA PRO A 218 -8.39 -14.79 -5.85
C PRO A 218 -7.15 -15.66 -6.11
N LEU A 219 -5.98 -15.14 -5.77
CA LEU A 219 -4.76 -15.95 -5.78
C LEU A 219 -4.93 -17.15 -4.84
N PRO A 220 -4.43 -18.33 -5.22
CA PRO A 220 -4.49 -19.49 -4.35
C PRO A 220 -3.68 -19.23 -3.09
N ASP A 221 -4.28 -19.51 -1.93
CA ASP A 221 -3.51 -19.63 -0.71
C ASP A 221 -2.74 -20.96 -0.71
N PRO A 222 -1.52 -21.00 -0.14
CA PRO A 222 -0.81 -22.25 0.01
C PRO A 222 -1.71 -23.17 0.83
N THR A 223 -2.11 -24.30 0.25
CA THR A 223 -2.85 -25.34 0.96
C THR A 223 -2.08 -25.66 2.23
N THR A 224 -2.70 -25.43 3.39
CA THR A 224 -2.21 -25.96 4.65
C THR A 224 -2.21 -27.47 4.49
N THR A 225 -1.07 -28.06 4.15
CA THR A 225 -0.90 -29.49 4.23
C THR A 225 -0.96 -29.80 5.72
N SER A 226 -2.15 -30.15 6.20
CA SER A 226 -2.34 -30.68 7.54
C SER A 226 -1.45 -31.92 7.65
N VAL A 227 -0.39 -31.80 8.47
CA VAL A 227 0.42 -32.94 8.91
C VAL A 227 -0.40 -33.74 9.92
#